data_AF-A0A0V1GKB0-F1
#
_entry.id   AF-A0A0V1GKB0-F1
#
_cell.length_a   1.000
_cell.length_b   1.000
_cell.length_c   1.000
_cell.angle_alpha   90.00
_cell.angle_beta   90.00
_cell.angle_gamma   90.00
#
_symmetry.space_group_name_H-M   'P 1'
#
loop_
_entity.id
_entity.type
_entity.pdbx_description
1 polymer ?
#
loop_
_entity_poly.entity_id
_entity_poly.type
_entity_poly.pdbx_seq_one_letter_code
_entity_poly.pdbx_strand_id
1 'polypeptide(L)'
;MPSLNFHQFTLGIEEEYMVIDPVTRELKSHEQKIVQEGQKLLKDKVKAEMHQAVVEVGTDICKNAAEALEDVASLRGNIAAIAHSMGLGVGAA
;
A
#
# COMPACT_ATOMS: atom_id res chain seq x y z
N MET A 1 32.13 -10.21 22.99
CA MET A 1 31.16 -10.25 21.88
C MET A 1 31.15 -8.88 21.23
N PRO A 2 31.17 -8.76 19.90
CA PRO A 2 31.02 -7.44 19.27
C PRO A 2 29.66 -6.87 19.67
N SER A 3 29.64 -5.60 20.09
CA SER A 3 28.39 -4.88 20.35
C SER A 3 27.65 -4.72 19.03
N LEU A 4 26.45 -5.29 18.91
CA LEU A 4 25.60 -5.04 17.74
C LEU A 4 25.22 -3.56 17.69
N ASN A 5 25.56 -2.90 16.57
CA ASN A 5 25.06 -1.56 16.26
C ASN A 5 23.77 -1.70 15.45
N PHE A 6 22.63 -1.60 16.12
CA PHE A 6 21.32 -1.76 15.49
C PHE A 6 20.94 -0.64 14.51
N HIS A 7 21.68 0.49 14.49
CA HIS A 7 21.41 1.60 13.55
C HIS A 7 21.81 1.30 12.10
N GLN A 8 22.41 0.15 11.84
CA GLN A 8 22.75 -0.31 10.48
C GLN A 8 21.61 -1.08 9.81
N PHE A 9 20.61 -1.53 10.57
CA PHE A 9 19.47 -2.27 10.02
C PHE A 9 18.41 -1.32 9.48
N THR A 10 17.88 -1.65 8.31
CA THR A 10 16.77 -0.95 7.67
C THR A 10 15.52 -1.83 7.66
N LEU A 11 14.37 -1.24 7.37
CA LEU A 11 13.11 -1.96 7.20
C LEU A 11 12.33 -1.44 5.99
N GLY A 12 11.57 -2.34 5.37
CA GLY A 12 10.53 -2.01 4.41
C GLY A 12 9.25 -2.75 4.81
N ILE A 13 8.10 -2.16 4.52
CA ILE A 13 6.79 -2.71 4.85
C ILE A 13 5.98 -2.82 3.55
N GLU A 14 5.39 -3.99 3.32
CA GLU A 14 4.45 -4.23 2.24
C GLU A 14 3.05 -4.49 2.84
N GLU A 15 2.03 -3.87 2.26
CA GLU A 15 0.63 -4.01 2.66
C GLU A 15 -0.22 -4.36 1.43
N GLU A 16 -1.04 -5.41 1.57
CA GLU A 16 -2.00 -5.82 0.56
C GLU A 16 -3.41 -5.41 0.98
N TYR A 17 -4.12 -4.75 0.06
CA TYR A 17 -5.45 -4.23 0.28
C TYR A 17 -6.47 -4.91 -0.63
N MET A 18 -7.54 -5.42 -0.02
CA MET A 18 -8.72 -5.85 -0.75
C MET A 18 -9.51 -4.65 -1.24
N VAL A 19 -9.85 -4.65 -2.54
CA VAL A 19 -10.74 -3.66 -3.15
C VAL A 19 -12.19 -4.12 -2.99
N ILE A 20 -13.02 -3.24 -2.43
CA ILE A 20 -14.34 -3.57 -1.94
C ILE A 20 -15.37 -2.61 -2.54
N ASP A 21 -16.54 -3.14 -2.93
CA ASP A 21 -17.70 -2.30 -3.21
C ASP A 21 -18.29 -1.77 -1.88
N PRO A 22 -18.38 -0.44 -1.66
CA PRO A 22 -18.80 0.11 -0.37
C PRO A 22 -20.27 -0.19 -0.03
N VAL A 23 -21.10 -0.56 -1.01
CA VAL A 23 -22.52 -0.88 -0.80
C VAL A 23 -22.70 -2.37 -0.54
N THR A 24 -22.20 -3.23 -1.44
CA THR A 24 -22.43 -4.68 -1.34
C THR A 24 -21.44 -5.36 -0.39
N ARG A 25 -20.29 -4.72 -0.13
CA ARG A 25 -19.14 -5.26 0.61
C ARG A 25 -18.46 -6.45 -0.06
N GLU A 26 -18.78 -6.69 -1.34
CA GLU A 26 -18.12 -7.72 -2.12
C GLU A 26 -16.76 -7.25 -2.63
N LEU A 27 -15.86 -8.20 -2.85
CA LEU A 27 -14.60 -7.93 -3.53
C LEU A 27 -14.87 -7.53 -4.97
N LYS A 28 -14.23 -6.44 -5.40
CA LYS A 28 -14.45 -5.87 -6.72
C LYS A 28 -13.14 -5.77 -7.47
N SER A 29 -13.12 -6.28 -8.70
CA SER A 29 -12.00 -6.08 -9.60
C SER A 29 -11.81 -4.59 -9.85
N HIS A 30 -10.57 -4.10 -9.74
CA HIS A 30 -10.22 -2.73 -10.08
C HIS A 30 -9.68 -2.59 -11.51
N GLU A 31 -9.63 -3.66 -12.30
CA GLU A 31 -9.15 -3.69 -13.70
C GLU A 31 -7.81 -2.94 -13.90
N GLN A 32 -6.88 -3.05 -12.94
CA GLN A 32 -5.61 -2.31 -12.94
C GLN A 32 -5.71 -0.78 -12.82
N LYS A 33 -6.91 -0.19 -12.76
CA LYS A 33 -7.11 1.27 -12.70
C LYS A 33 -6.48 1.89 -11.44
N ILE A 34 -6.71 1.28 -10.27
CA ILE A 34 -6.11 1.75 -9.01
C ILE A 34 -4.58 1.70 -9.09
N VAL A 35 -4.01 0.63 -9.65
CA VAL A 35 -2.56 0.49 -9.81
C VAL A 35 -2.00 1.53 -10.79
N GLN A 36 -2.68 1.78 -11.92
CA GLN A 36 -2.25 2.77 -12.91
C GLN A 36 -2.28 4.21 -12.36
N GLU A 37 -3.34 4.59 -11.64
CA GLU A 37 -3.38 5.91 -10.97
C GLU A 37 -2.38 5.97 -9.80
N GLY A 38 -2.23 4.88 -9.06
CA GLY A 38 -1.25 4.74 -8.00
C GLY A 38 0.18 4.94 -8.50
N GLN A 39 0.57 4.34 -9.61
CA GLN A 39 1.90 4.49 -10.20
C GLN A 39 2.22 5.93 -10.61
N LYS A 40 1.23 6.75 -10.98
CA LYS A 40 1.46 8.17 -11.29
C LYS A 40 1.88 8.97 -10.05
N LEU A 41 1.36 8.60 -8.88
CA LEU A 41 1.57 9.32 -7.62
C LEU A 41 2.70 8.70 -6.78
N LEU A 42 2.75 7.38 -6.74
CA LEU A 42 3.56 6.56 -5.83
C LEU A 42 4.66 5.76 -6.56
N LYS A 43 4.69 5.81 -7.90
CA LYS A 43 5.69 5.12 -8.74
C LYS A 43 5.74 3.62 -8.43
N ASP A 44 6.91 3.09 -8.11
CA ASP A 44 7.18 1.67 -7.89
C ASP A 44 6.65 1.14 -6.55
N LYS A 45 6.12 2.04 -5.69
CA LYS A 45 5.50 1.68 -4.41
C LYS A 45 4.11 1.06 -4.53
N VAL A 46 3.55 0.96 -5.73
CA VAL A 46 2.24 0.32 -5.95
C VAL A 46 2.41 -0.73 -7.03
N LYS A 47 1.96 -1.96 -6.74
CA LYS A 47 2.05 -3.08 -7.67
C LYS A 47 0.70 -3.75 -7.87
N ALA A 48 0.57 -4.33 -9.06
CA ALA A 48 -0.51 -5.24 -9.38
C ALA A 48 -0.24 -6.60 -8.73
N GLU A 49 -1.25 -7.18 -8.10
CA GLU A 49 -1.22 -8.55 -7.62
C GLU A 49 -1.88 -9.49 -8.66
N MET A 50 -1.63 -10.80 -8.57
CA MET A 50 -2.32 -11.84 -9.36
C MET A 50 -3.86 -11.75 -9.23
N HIS A 51 -4.38 -11.41 -8.04
CA HIS A 51 -5.78 -11.19 -7.76
C HIS A 51 -6.20 -9.76 -8.13
N GLN A 52 -7.08 -9.64 -9.13
CA GLN A 52 -7.57 -8.34 -9.64
C GLN A 52 -8.37 -7.50 -8.63
N ALA A 53 -8.68 -8.06 -7.45
CA ALA A 53 -9.34 -7.38 -6.34
C ALA A 53 -8.37 -7.05 -5.19
N VAL A 54 -7.05 -7.15 -5.42
CA VAL A 54 -6.01 -6.85 -4.43
C VAL A 54 -5.03 -5.83 -5.00
N VAL A 55 -4.61 -4.88 -4.17
CA VAL A 55 -3.54 -3.93 -4.50
C VAL A 55 -2.46 -4.01 -3.43
N GLU A 56 -1.21 -4.22 -3.85
CA GLU A 56 -0.03 -4.17 -2.98
C GLU A 56 0.57 -2.76 -3.00
N VAL A 57 0.89 -2.25 -1.82
CA VAL A 57 1.71 -1.04 -1.66
C VAL A 57 2.91 -1.32 -0.76
N GLY A 58 4.05 -0.69 -1.05
CA GLY A 58 5.30 -0.89 -0.32
C GLY A 58 5.98 0.42 0.06
N THR A 59 6.53 0.50 1.27
CA THR A 59 7.37 1.64 1.68
C THR A 59 8.70 1.66 0.93
N ASP A 60 9.40 2.79 0.99
CA ASP A 60 10.83 2.79 0.70
C ASP A 60 11.60 1.98 1.76
N ILE A 61 12.90 1.82 1.55
CA ILE A 61 13.82 1.32 2.58
C ILE A 61 13.96 2.40 3.66
N CYS A 62 13.34 2.18 4.81
CA CYS A 62 13.35 3.08 5.95
C CYS A 62 14.51 2.76 6.92
N LYS A 63 15.08 3.81 7.51
CA LYS A 63 16.17 3.74 8.52
C LYS A 63 15.67 3.40 9.92
N ASN A 64 14.38 3.62 10.22
CA ASN A 64 13.77 3.27 11.50
C ASN A 64 12.24 3.18 11.42
N ALA A 65 11.62 2.71 12.51
CA ALA A 65 10.18 2.49 12.58
C ALA A 65 9.34 3.79 12.48
N ALA A 66 9.90 4.94 12.88
CA ALA A 66 9.17 6.21 12.80
C ALA A 66 9.02 6.64 11.33
N GLU A 67 10.09 6.53 10.54
CA GLU A 67 10.02 6.81 9.09
C GLU A 67 9.10 5.83 8.37
N ALA A 68 9.14 4.54 8.72
CA ALA A 68 8.24 3.56 8.13
C ALA A 68 6.77 3.83 8.47
N LEU A 69 6.48 4.30 9.69
CA LEU A 69 5.12 4.69 10.07
C LEU A 69 4.61 5.88 9.25
N GLU A 70 5.44 6.89 9.02
CA GLU A 70 5.11 8.04 8.18
C GLU A 70 4.85 7.61 6.73
N ASP A 71 5.69 6.74 6.17
CA ASP A 71 5.53 6.25 4.79
C ASP A 71 4.27 5.37 4.63
N VAL A 72 4.02 4.45 5.56
CA VAL A 72 2.79 3.64 5.60
C VAL A 72 1.53 4.52 5.69
N ALA A 73 1.54 5.54 6.55
CA ALA A 73 0.41 6.46 6.68
C ALA A 73 0.14 7.21 5.37
N SER A 74 1.20 7.65 4.69
CA SER A 74 1.11 8.28 3.36
C SER A 74 0.54 7.32 2.32
N LEU A 75 1.04 6.09 2.24
CA LEU A 75 0.57 5.08 1.29
C LEU A 75 -0.92 4.76 1.49
N ARG A 76 -1.34 4.54 2.74
CA ARG A 76 -2.74 4.33 3.13
C ARG A 76 -3.66 5.46 2.68
N GLY A 77 -3.24 6.71 2.93
CA GLY A 77 -4.02 7.89 2.54
C GLY A 77 -4.18 8.00 1.02
N ASN A 78 -3.10 7.79 0.27
CA ASN A 78 -3.11 7.87 -1.18
C ASN A 78 -3.97 6.75 -1.80
N ILE A 79 -3.80 5.51 -1.37
CA ILE A 79 -4.54 4.38 -1.95
C ILE A 79 -6.05 4.48 -1.66
N ALA A 80 -6.41 4.89 -0.45
CA ALA A 80 -7.81 5.13 -0.08
C ALA A 80 -8.43 6.27 -0.90
N ALA A 81 -7.68 7.36 -1.14
CA ALA A 81 -8.15 8.47 -1.97
C ALA A 81 -8.36 8.05 -3.44
N ILE A 82 -7.44 7.28 -4.01
CA ILE A 82 -7.55 6.75 -5.38
C ILE A 82 -8.79 5.85 -5.49
N ALA A 83 -8.94 4.88 -4.58
CA ALA A 83 -10.09 3.97 -4.58
C ALA A 83 -11.41 4.75 -4.44
N HIS A 84 -11.48 5.72 -3.52
CA HIS A 84 -12.68 6.53 -3.31
C HIS A 84 -13.03 7.36 -4.55
N SER A 85 -12.04 7.90 -5.28
CA SER A 85 -12.27 8.61 -6.54
C SER A 85 -12.94 7.74 -7.63
N MET A 86 -12.85 6.41 -7.49
CA MET A 86 -13.45 5.42 -8.38
C MET A 86 -14.75 4.81 -7.80
N GLY A 87 -15.25 5.31 -6.67
CA GLY A 87 -16.43 4.77 -5.99
C GLY A 87 -16.17 3.41 -5.31
N LEU A 88 -14.91 3.11 -5.00
CA LEU A 88 -14.46 1.87 -4.36
C LEU A 88 -13.94 2.14 -2.95
N GLY A 89 -13.95 1.12 -2.11
CA GLY A 89 -13.25 1.08 -0.83
C GLY A 89 -12.03 0.18 -0.90
N VAL A 90 -11.11 0.36 0.05
CA VAL A 90 -10.00 -0.55 0.32
C VAL A 90 -10.01 -0.96 1.78
N GLY A 91 -9.67 -2.22 2.07
CA GLY A 91 -9.60 -2.74 3.42
C GLY A 91 -8.56 -3.85 3.54
N ALA A 92 -8.05 -4.03 4.75
CA ALA A 92 -7.18 -5.14 5.15
C ALA A 92 -7.61 -5.57 6.56
N ALA A 93 -7.49 -6.86 6.90
CA ALA A 93 -7.92 -7.45 8.16
C ALA A 93 -6.76 -8.16 8.87
#